data_AF-A0A1G0MLK9-F1
#
_entry.id   AF-A0A1G0MLK9-F1
#
_cell.length_a   1.000
_cell.length_b   1.000
_cell.length_c   1.000
_cell.angle_alpha   90.00
_cell.angle_beta   90.00
_cell.angle_gamma   90.00
#
_symmetry.space_group_name_H-M   'P 1'
#
loop_
_entity.id
_entity.type
_entity.pdbx_description
1 polymer ?
#
loop_
_entity_poly.entity_id
_entity_poly.type
_entity_poly.pdbx_seq_one_letter_code
_entity_poly.pdbx_strand_id
1 'polypeptide(L)'
;MGCSDFLAWYSDFRDGLITDPGVLVELERHRRVCRRCARYHHAVSRGVDALRALDDIEPSPGFRRELRARLAAAVLSAGRNPTLTPAGVAAAVLVAVAGVLLLYEGLVARGSAEVAGERRPMPIVVANPSVPF
;
A
#
# COMPACT_ATOMS: atom_id res chain seq x y z
N MET A 1 9.74 -27.31 4.59
CA MET A 1 8.27 -27.24 4.82
C MET A 1 7.61 -28.60 5.01
N GLY A 2 6.46 -28.63 5.70
CA GLY A 2 5.62 -29.82 5.88
C GLY A 2 4.62 -30.05 4.74
N CYS A 3 3.86 -31.15 4.80
CA CYS A 3 2.84 -31.47 3.79
C CYS A 3 1.65 -30.49 3.81
N SER A 4 1.23 -30.04 4.99
CA SER A 4 0.16 -29.04 5.14
C SER A 4 0.53 -27.74 4.45
N ASP A 5 1.76 -27.27 4.67
CA ASP A 5 2.27 -26.04 4.09
C ASP A 5 2.35 -26.19 2.58
N PHE A 6 2.92 -27.31 2.09
CA PHE A 6 2.97 -27.60 0.67
C PHE A 6 1.58 -27.55 0.01
N LEU A 7 0.56 -28.14 0.64
CA LEU A 7 -0.81 -28.13 0.11
C LEU A 7 -1.44 -26.74 0.15
N ALA A 8 -1.15 -25.93 1.16
CA ALA A 8 -1.63 -24.55 1.24
C ALA A 8 -1.09 -23.69 0.08
N TRP A 9 0.16 -23.89 -0.28
CA TRP A 9 0.83 -23.15 -1.37
C TRP A 9 0.73 -23.84 -2.74
N TYR A 10 0.08 -25.00 -2.83
CA TYR A 10 0.18 -25.86 -4.02
C TYR A 10 -0.44 -25.22 -5.27
N SER A 11 -1.59 -24.55 -5.15
CA SER A 11 -2.26 -23.92 -6.29
C SER A 11 -1.38 -22.84 -6.89
N ASP A 12 -0.88 -21.92 -6.06
CA ASP A 12 0.01 -20.84 -6.49
C ASP A 12 1.32 -21.40 -7.09
N PHE A 13 1.86 -22.46 -6.50
CA PHE A 13 3.01 -23.18 -7.03
C PHE A 13 2.75 -23.78 -8.41
N ARG A 14 1.61 -24.46 -8.58
CA ARG A 14 1.22 -25.10 -9.84
C ARG A 14 0.97 -24.07 -10.94
N ASP A 15 0.33 -22.96 -10.58
CA ASP A 15 -0.08 -21.92 -11.52
C ASP A 15 1.05 -20.92 -11.82
N GLY A 16 2.22 -21.08 -11.19
CA GLY A 16 3.39 -20.25 -11.43
C GLY A 16 3.28 -18.84 -10.82
N LEU A 17 2.46 -18.68 -9.79
CA LEU A 17 2.20 -17.39 -9.13
C LEU A 17 3.22 -17.07 -8.02
N ILE A 18 4.03 -18.04 -7.62
CA ILE A 18 5.07 -17.84 -6.60
C ILE A 18 6.27 -17.14 -7.25
N THR A 19 6.56 -15.93 -6.79
CA THR A 19 7.65 -15.09 -7.28
C THR A 19 8.93 -15.22 -6.46
N ASP A 20 8.84 -15.64 -5.19
CA ASP A 20 10.01 -15.84 -4.34
C ASP A 20 10.78 -17.12 -4.72
N PRO A 21 12.04 -17.01 -5.19
CA PRO A 21 12.84 -18.19 -5.56
C PRO A 21 13.10 -19.14 -4.39
N GLY A 22 13.21 -18.64 -3.16
CA GLY A 22 13.45 -19.47 -1.98
C GLY A 22 12.30 -20.44 -1.74
N VAL A 23 11.08 -19.90 -1.68
CA VAL A 23 9.85 -20.69 -1.55
C VAL A 23 9.68 -21.67 -2.71
N LEU A 24 9.97 -21.28 -3.96
CA LEU A 24 9.91 -22.19 -5.11
C LEU A 24 10.84 -23.40 -4.93
N VAL A 25 12.10 -23.17 -4.51
CA VAL A 25 13.07 -24.24 -4.28
C VAL A 25 12.61 -25.17 -3.16
N GLU A 26 12.05 -24.64 -2.07
CA GLU A 26 11.54 -25.46 -0.97
C GLU A 26 10.36 -26.35 -1.40
N LEU A 27 9.41 -25.80 -2.15
CA LEU A 27 8.26 -26.52 -2.68
C LEU A 27 8.68 -27.60 -3.66
N GLU A 28 9.59 -27.29 -4.58
CA GLU A 28 10.10 -28.25 -5.54
C GLU A 28 10.88 -29.38 -4.85
N ARG A 29 11.70 -29.04 -3.85
CA ARG A 29 12.39 -30.03 -3.00
C ARG A 29 11.37 -30.92 -2.28
N HIS A 30 10.35 -30.35 -1.68
CA HIS A 30 9.32 -31.11 -0.97
C HIS A 30 8.56 -32.06 -1.92
N ARG A 31 8.17 -31.56 -3.11
CA ARG A 31 7.52 -32.35 -4.16
C ARG A 31 8.37 -33.56 -4.57
N ARG A 32 9.69 -33.41 -4.68
CA ARG A 32 10.62 -34.47 -5.06
C ARG A 32 10.83 -35.51 -3.95
N VAL A 33 10.92 -35.08 -2.69
CA VAL A 33 11.26 -35.97 -1.57
C VAL A 33 10.02 -36.65 -0.97
N CYS A 34 8.87 -35.96 -0.92
CA CYS A 34 7.66 -36.48 -0.29
C CYS A 34 6.80 -37.30 -1.28
N ARG A 35 6.76 -38.63 -1.09
CA ARG A 35 5.92 -39.53 -1.92
C ARG A 35 4.42 -39.19 -1.91
N ARG A 36 3.90 -38.59 -0.84
CA ARG A 36 2.47 -38.21 -0.76
C ARG A 36 2.20 -36.99 -1.65
N CYS A 37 2.99 -35.93 -1.52
CA CYS A 37 2.85 -34.71 -2.31
C CYS A 37 3.20 -34.93 -3.78
N ALA A 38 4.19 -35.80 -4.09
CA ALA A 38 4.49 -36.21 -5.46
C ALA A 38 3.29 -36.88 -6.15
N ARG A 39 2.64 -37.82 -5.45
CA ARG A 39 1.43 -38.50 -5.96
C ARG A 39 0.28 -37.53 -6.17
N TYR A 40 0.08 -36.60 -5.24
CA TYR A 40 -0.93 -35.56 -5.36
C TYR A 40 -0.69 -34.69 -6.60
N HIS A 41 0.55 -34.18 -6.76
CA HIS A 41 0.93 -33.39 -7.93
C HIS A 41 0.69 -34.15 -9.23
N HIS A 42 1.11 -35.41 -9.31
CA HIS A 42 0.92 -36.24 -10.48
C HIS A 42 -0.57 -36.49 -10.80
N ALA A 43 -1.40 -36.77 -9.79
CA ALA A 43 -2.83 -36.95 -9.98
C ALA A 43 -3.51 -35.70 -10.54
N VAL A 44 -3.20 -34.53 -9.97
CA VAL A 44 -3.73 -33.24 -10.45
C VAL A 44 -3.23 -32.93 -11.85
N SER A 45 -1.92 -33.08 -12.12
CA SER A 45 -1.36 -32.84 -13.46
C SER A 45 -2.02 -33.69 -14.53
N ARG A 46 -2.13 -35.01 -14.30
CA ARG A 46 -2.80 -35.90 -15.26
C ARG A 46 -4.28 -35.55 -15.48
N GLY A 47 -5.00 -35.16 -14.42
CA GLY A 47 -6.40 -34.76 -14.55
C GLY A 47 -6.55 -33.51 -15.42
N VAL A 48 -5.69 -32.51 -15.22
CA VAL A 48 -5.69 -31.30 -16.04
C VAL A 48 -5.27 -31.60 -17.49
N ASP A 49 -4.25 -32.43 -17.69
CA ASP A 49 -3.81 -32.82 -19.04
C ASP A 49 -4.91 -33.58 -19.79
N ALA A 50 -5.66 -34.44 -19.10
CA ALA A 50 -6.82 -35.13 -19.68
C ALA A 50 -7.94 -34.15 -20.07
N LEU A 51 -8.22 -33.15 -19.25
CA LEU A 51 -9.20 -32.10 -19.57
C LEU A 51 -8.76 -31.24 -20.76
N ARG A 52 -7.47 -30.92 -20.85
CA ARG A 52 -6.90 -30.18 -21.98
C ARG A 52 -6.87 -30.97 -23.28
N ALA A 53 -6.92 -32.30 -23.20
CA ALA A 53 -6.97 -33.17 -24.37
C ALA A 53 -8.39 -33.31 -24.95
N LEU A 54 -9.42 -32.81 -24.26
CA LEU A 54 -10.77 -32.72 -24.81
C LEU A 54 -10.82 -31.60 -25.87
N ASP A 55 -11.77 -31.71 -26.80
CA ASP A 55 -11.99 -30.69 -27.82
C ASP A 55 -12.16 -29.30 -27.20
N ASP A 56 -11.62 -28.30 -27.88
CA ASP A 56 -11.68 -26.92 -27.41
C ASP A 56 -13.14 -26.48 -27.31
N ILE A 57 -13.49 -25.85 -26.18
CA ILE A 57 -14.85 -25.39 -25.96
C ILE A 57 -15.04 -24.13 -26.78
N GLU A 58 -15.71 -24.23 -27.93
CA GLU A 58 -16.01 -23.07 -28.77
C GLU A 58 -16.94 -22.11 -27.98
N PRO A 59 -16.50 -20.89 -27.64
CA PRO A 59 -17.33 -19.95 -26.90
C PRO A 59 -18.51 -19.49 -27.76
N SER A 60 -19.60 -19.05 -27.12
CA SER A 60 -20.72 -18.48 -27.88
C SER A 60 -20.28 -17.26 -28.71
N PRO A 61 -20.92 -16.97 -29.87
CA PRO A 61 -20.54 -15.86 -30.73
C PRO A 61 -20.47 -14.48 -30.02
N GLY A 62 -21.25 -14.31 -28.95
CA GLY A 62 -21.29 -13.09 -28.13
C GLY A 62 -20.26 -13.05 -26.98
N PHE A 63 -19.57 -14.15 -26.70
CA PHE A 63 -18.73 -14.31 -25.50
C PHE A 63 -17.67 -13.22 -25.39
N ARG A 64 -16.94 -12.93 -26.48
CA ARG A 64 -15.88 -11.90 -26.47
C ARG A 64 -16.40 -10.51 -26.14
N ARG A 65 -17.63 -10.19 -26.54
CA ARG A 65 -18.27 -8.89 -26.25
C ARG A 65 -18.66 -8.81 -24.78
N GLU A 66 -19.31 -9.85 -24.28
CA GLU A 66 -19.75 -9.95 -22.88
C GLU A 66 -18.55 -9.93 -21.92
N LEU A 67 -17.49 -10.70 -22.23
CA LEU A 67 -16.25 -10.74 -21.45
C LEU A 67 -15.62 -9.35 -21.32
N ARG A 68 -15.52 -8.60 -22.43
CA ARG A 68 -14.98 -7.23 -22.42
C ARG A 68 -15.82 -6.29 -21.57
N ALA A 69 -17.16 -6.37 -21.67
CA ALA A 69 -18.05 -5.55 -20.87
C ALA A 69 -17.87 -5.83 -19.36
N ARG A 70 -17.77 -7.10 -18.97
CA ARG A 70 -17.54 -7.51 -17.57
C ARG A 70 -16.18 -7.09 -17.04
N LEU A 71 -15.12 -7.26 -17.84
CA LEU A 71 -13.78 -6.82 -17.45
C LEU A 71 -13.70 -5.30 -17.28
N ALA A 72 -14.33 -4.53 -18.18
CA ALA A 72 -14.41 -3.09 -18.04
C ALA A 72 -15.15 -2.67 -16.75
N ALA A 73 -16.29 -3.31 -16.46
CA ALA A 73 -17.03 -3.07 -15.22
C ALA A 73 -16.21 -3.43 -13.96
N ALA A 74 -15.46 -4.53 -14.00
CA ALA A 74 -14.60 -4.96 -12.89
C ALA A 74 -13.47 -3.95 -12.64
N VAL A 75 -12.80 -3.45 -13.69
CA VAL A 75 -11.76 -2.42 -13.57
C VAL A 75 -12.32 -1.14 -12.96
N LEU A 76 -13.50 -0.69 -13.41
CA LEU A 76 -14.18 0.48 -12.86
C LEU A 76 -14.60 0.28 -11.39
N SER A 77 -14.84 -0.96 -10.97
CA SER A 77 -15.22 -1.29 -9.59
C SER A 77 -14.02 -1.48 -8.67
N ALA A 78 -12.89 -1.99 -9.20
CA ALA A 78 -11.65 -2.16 -8.45
C ALA A 78 -11.07 -0.83 -7.95
N GLY A 79 -11.27 0.27 -8.70
CA GLY A 79 -10.90 1.62 -8.28
C GLY A 79 -11.86 2.26 -7.25
N ARG A 80 -12.97 1.61 -6.91
CA ARG A 80 -14.04 2.20 -6.07
C ARG A 80 -13.98 1.83 -4.59
N ASN A 81 -12.93 1.15 -4.15
CA ASN A 81 -12.64 0.96 -2.75
C ASN A 81 -11.31 1.61 -2.37
N PRO A 82 -11.26 2.93 -2.08
CA PRO A 82 -10.56 3.30 -0.87
C PRO A 82 -11.42 2.72 0.25
N THR A 83 -11.03 1.59 0.83
CA THR A 83 -11.55 1.24 2.14
C THR A 83 -11.20 2.43 3.03
N LEU A 84 -12.18 3.29 3.33
CA LEU A 84 -12.10 4.24 4.41
C LEU A 84 -12.06 3.40 5.69
N THR A 85 -10.88 2.85 5.97
CA THR A 85 -10.62 2.20 7.23
C THR A 85 -10.74 3.27 8.31
N PRO A 86 -11.20 2.93 9.52
CA PRO A 86 -11.26 3.86 10.64
C PRO A 86 -9.90 4.56 10.88
N ALA A 87 -8.79 3.85 10.60
CA ALA A 87 -7.44 4.38 10.65
C ALA A 87 -7.16 5.45 9.58
N GLY A 88 -7.62 5.26 8.35
CA GLY A 88 -7.48 6.24 7.27
C GLY A 88 -8.23 7.55 7.54
N VAL A 89 -9.43 7.45 8.14
CA VAL A 89 -10.21 8.63 8.57
C VAL A 89 -9.48 9.37 9.69
N ALA A 90 -8.98 8.66 10.71
CA ALA A 90 -8.24 9.27 11.81
C ALA A 90 -6.97 10.00 11.32
N ALA A 91 -6.21 9.40 10.39
CA ALA A 91 -5.03 10.02 9.81
C ALA A 91 -5.37 11.32 9.05
N ALA A 92 -6.43 11.32 8.25
CA ALA A 92 -6.88 12.51 7.53
C ALA A 92 -7.28 13.66 8.48
N VAL A 93 -7.97 13.33 9.57
CA VAL A 93 -8.35 14.31 10.61
C VAL A 93 -7.10 14.87 11.29
N LEU A 94 -6.13 14.04 11.66
CA LEU A 94 -4.89 14.49 12.29
C LEU A 94 -4.09 15.44 11.39
N VAL A 95 -3.99 15.13 10.09
CA VAL A 95 -3.33 16.00 9.11
C VAL A 95 -4.05 17.34 8.98
N ALA A 96 -5.39 17.33 8.94
CA ALA A 96 -6.18 18.56 8.89
C ALA A 96 -5.98 19.43 10.15
N VAL A 97 -6.00 18.82 11.34
CA VAL A 97 -5.77 19.51 12.61
C VAL A 97 -4.35 20.10 12.68
N ALA A 98 -3.33 19.33 12.28
CA ALA A 98 -1.95 19.81 12.23
C ALA A 98 -1.79 20.99 11.26
N GLY A 99 -2.46 20.94 10.10
CA GLY A 99 -2.48 22.05 9.14
C GLY A 99 -3.09 23.33 9.71
N VAL A 100 -4.21 23.21 10.43
CA VAL A 100 -4.86 24.36 11.10
C VAL A 100 -3.95 24.96 12.18
N LEU A 101 -3.30 24.13 13.00
CA LEU A 101 -2.35 24.60 14.03
C LEU A 101 -1.14 25.32 13.42
N LEU A 102 -0.57 24.79 12.34
CA LEU A 102 0.54 25.44 11.64
C LEU A 102 0.15 26.81 11.07
N LEU A 103 -1.07 26.93 10.51
CA LEU A 103 -1.58 28.21 10.02
C LEU A 103 -1.82 29.19 11.16
N TYR A 104 -2.32 28.71 12.31
CA TYR A 104 -2.55 29.55 13.50
C TYR A 104 -1.24 30.11 14.06
N GLU A 105 -0.24 29.27 14.30
CA GLU A 105 1.09 29.69 14.76
C GLU A 105 1.76 30.65 13.77
N GLY A 106 1.63 30.40 12.47
CA GLY A 106 2.14 31.27 11.42
C GLY A 106 1.48 32.66 11.39
N LEU A 107 0.25 32.80 11.87
CA LEU A 107 -0.45 34.09 12.01
C LEU A 107 -0.08 34.79 13.33
N VAL A 108 0.00 34.06 14.44
CA VAL A 108 0.37 34.61 15.77
C VAL A 108 1.83 35.10 15.80
N ALA A 109 2.75 34.34 15.20
CA ALA A 109 4.16 34.73 15.11
C ALA A 109 4.36 36.01 14.29
N ARG A 110 3.56 36.21 13.23
CA ARG A 110 3.57 37.46 12.44
C ARG A 110 3.06 38.64 13.25
N GLY A 111 1.99 38.47 14.03
CA GLY A 111 1.47 39.54 14.89
C GLY A 111 2.45 39.97 15.99
N SER A 112 3.23 39.03 16.53
CA SER A 112 4.22 39.33 17.57
C SER A 112 5.47 40.05 17.03
N ALA A 113 5.86 39.78 15.78
CA ALA A 113 6.93 40.51 15.11
C ALA A 113 6.56 41.97 14.82
N GLU A 114 5.28 42.24 14.55
CA GLU A 114 4.77 43.59 14.29
C GLU A 114 4.78 44.46 15.56
N VAL A 115 4.47 43.89 16.73
CA VAL A 115 4.52 44.59 18.03
C VAL A 115 5.94 44.92 18.48
N ALA A 116 6.95 44.14 18.06
CA ALA A 116 8.35 44.38 18.41
C ALA A 116 9.00 45.54 17.62
N GLY A 117 8.40 45.98 16.51
CA GLY A 117 8.91 47.06 15.66
C GLY A 117 8.74 48.48 16.24
N GLU A 118 7.87 48.67 17.24
CA GLU A 118 7.52 49.98 17.80
C GLU A 118 8.31 50.31 19.09
N ARG A 119 9.64 50.14 19.09
CA ARG A 119 10.50 50.68 20.17
C ARG A 119 11.47 51.69 19.59
N ARG A 120 11.04 52.95 19.55
CA ARG A 120 11.89 54.10 19.21
C ARG A 120 12.83 54.40 20.39
N PRO A 121 14.17 54.42 20.22
CA PRO A 121 15.08 54.71 21.33
C PRO A 121 15.00 56.20 21.71
N MET A 122 14.74 56.50 22.99
CA MET A 122 14.83 57.86 23.51
C MET A 122 16.30 58.28 23.68
N PRO A 123 16.68 59.53 23.35
CA PRO A 123 18.05 59.99 23.47
C PRO A 123 18.45 60.16 24.95
N ILE A 124 19.58 59.59 25.32
CA ILE A 124 20.21 59.75 26.64
C ILE A 124 20.91 61.11 26.69
N VAL A 125 20.54 61.96 27.66
CA VAL A 125 21.21 63.23 27.94
C VAL A 125 22.24 63.01 29.04
N VAL A 126 23.52 63.23 28.75
CA VAL A 126 24.62 63.12 29.73
C VAL A 126 24.92 64.52 30.28
N ALA A 127 24.60 64.76 31.55
CA ALA A 127 25.04 65.95 32.26
C ALA A 127 26.45 65.72 32.83
N ASN A 128 27.39 66.62 32.52
CA ASN A 128 28.77 66.58 32.98
C ASN A 128 28.94 67.54 34.19
N PRO A 129 29.09 67.04 35.43
CA PRO A 129 29.45 67.89 36.55
C PRO A 129 30.97 68.04 36.66
N SER A 130 31.48 69.23 36.34
CA SER A 130 32.85 69.66 36.64
C SER A 130 33.08 69.72 38.15
N VAL A 131 34.15 69.07 38.63
CA VAL A 131 34.60 69.12 40.03
C VAL A 131 35.35 70.43 40.33
N PRO A 132 35.09 71.10 41.48
CA PRO A 132 35.87 72.27 41.90
C PRO A 132 37.06 71.85 42.80
N PHE A 133 38.10 72.71 42.84
CA PHE A 133 39.11 72.74 43.90
C PHE A 133 38.54 73.43 45.15
#